data_AF-A0A2E1XD09-F1
#
_entry.id   AF-A0A2E1XD09-F1
#
_cell.length_a   1.000
_cell.length_b   1.000
_cell.length_c   1.000
_cell.angle_alpha   90.00
_cell.angle_beta   90.00
_cell.angle_gamma   90.00
#
_symmetry.space_group_name_H-M   'P 1'
#
loop_
_entity.id
_entity.type
_entity.pdbx_description
1 polymer ?
#
loop_
_entity_poly.entity_id
_entity_poly.type
_entity_poly.pdbx_seq_one_letter_code
_entity_poly.pdbx_strand_id
1 'polypeptide(L)'
;MKMKHKIIATGVAAAFMSTAAIAGFKQPAPVDVDLVNRFAQGDMVSAQQAKDDVTFIGCGIRKIDTGAGIVSTGFCQAGDADEEQFTCFTQDPELLAATASTADFSFITFAWNEDGECTRIGFSTQSFYLTDKMVK
;
A
#
# COMPACT_ATOMS: atom_id res chain seq x y z
N MET A 1 -27.47 52.20 -25.62
CA MET A 1 -27.21 50.84 -25.09
C MET A 1 -25.76 50.41 -25.38
N LYS A 2 -24.76 50.87 -24.61
CA LYS A 2 -23.32 50.58 -24.88
C LYS A 2 -22.46 50.33 -23.62
N MET A 3 -23.07 49.94 -22.50
CA MET A 3 -22.37 49.80 -21.20
C MET A 3 -22.48 48.40 -20.56
N LYS A 4 -22.79 47.36 -21.35
CA LYS A 4 -22.93 45.97 -20.85
C LYS A 4 -21.78 45.03 -21.24
N HIS A 5 -20.97 45.39 -22.25
CA HIS A 5 -19.91 44.51 -22.77
C HIS A 5 -18.59 44.57 -21.97
N LYS A 6 -18.31 45.68 -21.27
CA LYS A 6 -17.07 45.81 -20.48
C LYS A 6 -17.08 45.01 -19.18
N ILE A 7 -18.26 44.74 -18.61
CA ILE A 7 -18.41 44.01 -17.34
C ILE A 7 -18.18 42.51 -17.53
N ILE A 8 -18.49 41.98 -18.72
CA ILE A 8 -18.33 40.54 -19.04
C ILE A 8 -16.85 40.18 -19.20
N ALA A 9 -16.04 41.05 -19.82
CA ALA A 9 -14.62 40.77 -20.07
C ALA A 9 -13.78 40.71 -18.76
N THR A 10 -14.13 41.50 -17.75
CA THR A 10 -13.41 41.51 -16.46
C THR A 10 -13.75 40.29 -15.60
N GLY A 11 -14.98 39.78 -15.67
CA GLY A 11 -15.39 38.57 -14.93
C GLY A 11 -14.71 37.29 -15.40
N VAL A 12 -14.43 37.19 -16.71
CA VAL A 12 -13.74 36.02 -17.30
C VAL A 12 -12.27 35.95 -16.86
N ALA A 13 -11.58 37.09 -16.74
CA ALA A 13 -10.19 37.13 -16.29
C ALA A 13 -10.01 36.71 -14.82
N ALA A 14 -11.01 36.98 -13.96
CA ALA A 14 -10.99 36.57 -12.56
C ALA A 14 -11.20 35.07 -12.35
N ALA A 15 -11.91 34.39 -13.26
CA ALA A 15 -12.15 32.94 -13.19
C ALA A 15 -10.90 32.10 -13.48
N PHE A 16 -9.92 32.65 -14.22
CA PHE A 16 -8.65 31.99 -14.52
C PHE A 16 -7.59 32.12 -13.41
N MET A 17 -7.87 32.90 -12.35
CA MET A 17 -7.07 32.91 -11.12
C MET A 17 -7.57 31.86 -10.10
N SER A 18 -8.30 30.85 -10.56
CA SER A 18 -8.64 29.67 -9.76
C SER A 18 -7.33 28.95 -9.43
N THR A 19 -6.91 29.11 -8.17
CA THR A 19 -5.77 28.49 -7.54
C THR A 19 -5.62 27.04 -8.01
N ALA A 20 -4.42 26.67 -8.49
CA ALA A 20 -4.07 25.27 -8.62
C ALA A 20 -4.33 24.62 -7.26
N ALA A 21 -5.34 23.75 -7.19
CA ALA A 21 -5.54 22.93 -6.00
C ALA A 21 -4.27 22.11 -5.86
N ILE A 22 -3.47 22.43 -4.84
CA ILE A 22 -2.29 21.65 -4.50
C ILE A 22 -2.84 20.29 -4.08
N ALA A 23 -2.81 19.33 -5.00
CA ALA A 23 -3.08 17.95 -4.67
C ALA A 23 -2.12 17.55 -3.54
N GLY A 24 -2.61 16.81 -2.54
CA GLY A 24 -1.79 16.36 -1.42
C GLY A 24 -0.53 15.65 -1.92
N PHE A 25 0.55 15.72 -1.14
CA PHE A 25 1.78 15.01 -1.47
C PHE A 25 1.51 13.51 -1.59
N LYS A 26 1.92 12.92 -2.70
CA LYS A 26 1.80 11.49 -3.00
C LYS A 26 3.15 10.92 -3.28
N GLN A 27 3.42 9.75 -2.70
CA GLN A 27 4.62 8.99 -2.95
C GLN A 27 4.22 7.52 -3.10
N PRO A 28 3.87 7.10 -4.32
CA PRO A 28 3.69 5.68 -4.62
C PRO A 28 4.96 4.91 -4.28
N ALA A 29 4.79 3.76 -3.66
CA ALA A 29 5.82 2.79 -3.35
C ALA A 29 5.49 1.48 -4.09
N PRO A 30 6.01 1.30 -5.32
CA PRO A 30 5.89 0.04 -6.05
C PRO A 30 6.32 -1.15 -5.20
N VAL A 31 5.77 -2.33 -5.53
CA VAL A 31 6.23 -3.57 -4.90
C VAL A 31 7.61 -3.89 -5.43
N ASP A 32 8.50 -4.22 -4.49
CA ASP A 32 9.89 -4.57 -4.73
C ASP A 32 10.18 -5.81 -3.87
N VAL A 33 10.55 -6.90 -4.52
CA VAL A 33 11.00 -8.14 -3.87
C VAL A 33 12.49 -8.24 -4.10
N ASP A 34 13.26 -8.40 -3.03
CA ASP A 34 14.71 -8.60 -3.09
C ASP A 34 15.04 -9.97 -2.50
N LEU A 35 15.19 -10.95 -3.38
CA LEU A 35 15.51 -12.32 -3.00
C LEU A 35 16.94 -12.44 -2.42
N VAL A 36 17.84 -11.52 -2.74
CA VAL A 36 19.24 -11.52 -2.25
C VAL A 36 19.31 -11.03 -0.82
N ASN A 37 18.67 -9.92 -0.51
CA ASN A 37 18.60 -9.33 0.83
C ASN A 37 17.47 -9.90 1.68
N ARG A 38 16.64 -10.78 1.11
CA ARG A 38 15.51 -11.45 1.76
C ARG A 38 14.51 -10.47 2.36
N PHE A 39 14.09 -9.54 1.52
CA PHE A 39 13.27 -8.41 1.91
C PHE A 39 12.22 -8.12 0.84
N ALA A 40 11.04 -7.67 1.25
CA ALA A 40 10.03 -7.16 0.34
C ALA A 40 9.34 -5.93 0.94
N GLN A 41 8.96 -5.01 0.07
CA GLN A 41 8.23 -3.81 0.45
C GLN A 41 7.30 -3.32 -0.66
N GLY A 42 6.34 -2.47 -0.30
CA GLY A 42 5.45 -1.83 -1.25
C GLY A 42 4.16 -1.39 -0.58
N ASP A 43 3.42 -0.51 -1.24
CA ASP A 43 2.08 -0.14 -0.78
C ASP A 43 0.98 -0.87 -1.57
N MET A 44 -0.10 -1.20 -0.87
CA MET A 44 -1.22 -1.95 -1.45
C MET A 44 -1.92 -1.18 -2.58
N VAL A 45 -1.81 0.15 -2.62
CA VAL A 45 -2.44 0.98 -3.66
C VAL A 45 -1.67 0.85 -4.97
N SER A 46 -0.35 0.96 -4.92
CA SER A 46 0.54 0.75 -6.06
C SER A 46 0.38 -0.67 -6.60
N ALA A 47 0.33 -1.68 -5.72
CA ALA A 47 0.07 -3.07 -6.11
C ALA A 47 -1.30 -3.23 -6.80
N GLN A 48 -2.37 -2.65 -6.24
CA GLN A 48 -3.70 -2.69 -6.86
C GLN A 48 -3.74 -1.99 -8.24
N GLN A 49 -2.89 -0.98 -8.45
CA GLN A 49 -2.87 -0.17 -9.67
C GLN A 49 -1.88 -0.67 -10.72
N ALA A 50 -1.11 -1.72 -10.40
CA ALA A 50 -0.22 -2.40 -11.33
C ALA A 50 -0.98 -2.82 -12.61
N LYS A 51 -0.23 -2.96 -13.69
CA LYS A 51 -0.79 -3.22 -15.03
C LYS A 51 -0.55 -4.65 -15.49
N ASP A 52 0.38 -5.33 -14.83
CA ASP A 52 0.66 -6.75 -14.89
C ASP A 52 -0.28 -7.55 -13.98
N ASP A 53 -0.19 -8.87 -14.05
CA ASP A 53 -0.99 -9.85 -13.31
C ASP A 53 -0.23 -10.54 -12.18
N VAL A 54 1.02 -10.15 -11.94
CA VAL A 54 1.94 -10.76 -10.96
C VAL A 54 2.21 -9.88 -9.75
N THR A 55 1.99 -8.57 -9.82
CA THR A 55 2.26 -7.66 -8.73
C THR A 55 1.23 -7.78 -7.61
N PHE A 56 1.67 -8.11 -6.40
CA PHE A 56 0.85 -8.10 -5.20
C PHE A 56 1.71 -7.90 -3.94
N ILE A 57 1.10 -7.41 -2.86
CA ILE A 57 1.73 -7.43 -1.54
C ILE A 57 0.66 -7.55 -0.46
N GLY A 58 0.90 -8.35 0.56
CA GLY A 58 -0.05 -8.54 1.65
C GLY A 58 0.45 -9.44 2.77
N CYS A 59 -0.08 -9.24 3.96
CA CYS A 59 0.10 -10.15 5.09
C CYS A 59 -1.25 -10.57 5.65
N GLY A 60 -1.29 -11.71 6.35
CA GLY A 60 -2.50 -12.20 6.97
C GLY A 60 -2.23 -13.23 8.05
N ILE A 61 -3.26 -13.49 8.85
CA ILE A 61 -3.25 -14.52 9.89
C ILE A 61 -4.30 -15.56 9.54
N ARG A 62 -3.92 -16.83 9.64
CA ARG A 62 -4.83 -17.99 9.61
C ARG A 62 -4.96 -18.54 11.02
N LYS A 63 -6.19 -18.81 11.44
CA LYS A 63 -6.49 -19.49 12.69
C LYS A 63 -7.13 -20.83 12.34
N ILE A 64 -6.52 -21.92 12.79
CA ILE A 64 -6.91 -23.28 12.46
C ILE A 64 -7.31 -23.97 13.77
N ASP A 65 -8.55 -24.44 13.83
CA ASP A 65 -9.00 -25.32 14.91
C ASP A 65 -8.59 -26.76 14.57
N THR A 66 -7.71 -27.34 15.39
CA THR A 66 -7.17 -28.69 15.19
C THR A 66 -7.94 -29.76 15.97
N GLY A 67 -8.96 -29.39 16.74
CA GLY A 67 -9.61 -30.26 17.72
C GLY A 67 -8.82 -30.46 19.02
N ALA A 68 -7.51 -30.19 19.02
CA ALA A 68 -6.68 -30.11 20.23
C ALA A 68 -6.46 -28.66 20.71
N GLY A 69 -6.90 -27.67 19.93
CA GLY A 69 -6.75 -26.24 20.19
C GLY A 69 -6.70 -25.41 18.90
N ILE A 70 -6.72 -24.09 19.06
CA ILE A 70 -6.58 -23.12 17.96
C ILE A 70 -5.10 -22.79 17.78
N VAL A 71 -4.59 -23.01 16.57
CA VAL A 71 -3.25 -22.60 16.15
C VAL A 71 -3.35 -21.37 15.26
N SER A 72 -2.51 -20.36 15.50
CA SER A 72 -2.42 -19.16 14.66
C SER A 72 -1.13 -19.18 13.86
N THR A 73 -1.22 -18.93 12.55
CA THR A 73 -0.08 -18.83 11.65
C THR A 73 -0.20 -17.56 10.83
N GLY A 74 0.83 -16.73 10.90
CA GLY A 74 0.98 -15.51 10.11
C GLY A 74 1.68 -15.83 8.79
N PHE A 75 1.36 -15.09 7.75
CA PHE A 75 2.06 -15.13 6.48
C PHE A 75 2.18 -13.73 5.91
N CYS A 76 3.26 -13.47 5.18
CA CYS A 76 3.42 -12.30 4.32
C CYS A 76 3.88 -12.77 2.96
N GLN A 77 3.32 -12.17 1.91
CA GLN A 77 3.62 -12.51 0.53
C GLN A 77 3.74 -11.25 -0.32
N ALA A 78 4.65 -11.28 -1.29
CA ALA A 78 4.81 -10.25 -2.29
C ALA A 78 5.21 -10.87 -3.64
N GLY A 79 4.80 -10.21 -4.70
CA GLY A 79 5.24 -10.43 -6.08
C GLY A 79 5.43 -9.07 -6.75
N ASP A 80 6.48 -8.92 -7.56
CA ASP A 80 6.76 -7.69 -8.32
C ASP A 80 6.68 -7.91 -9.84
N ALA A 81 6.91 -6.82 -10.58
CA ALA A 81 6.79 -6.79 -12.04
C ALA A 81 7.93 -7.53 -12.77
N ASP A 82 9.02 -7.88 -12.07
CA ASP A 82 10.12 -8.69 -12.59
C ASP A 82 9.88 -10.19 -12.34
N GLU A 83 8.66 -10.56 -11.92
CA GLU A 83 8.22 -11.90 -11.56
C GLU A 83 8.95 -12.50 -10.34
N GLU A 84 9.63 -11.67 -9.54
CA GLU A 84 10.16 -12.10 -8.26
C GLU A 84 9.02 -12.20 -7.24
N GLN A 85 8.97 -13.31 -6.50
CA GLN A 85 7.93 -13.55 -5.51
C GLN A 85 8.48 -14.30 -4.31
N PHE A 86 7.98 -13.98 -3.13
CA PHE A 86 8.29 -14.71 -1.91
C PHE A 86 7.11 -14.74 -0.95
N THR A 87 7.01 -15.83 -0.19
CA THR A 87 6.07 -15.95 0.93
C THR A 87 6.82 -16.45 2.14
N CYS A 88 6.73 -15.71 3.25
CA CYS A 88 7.25 -16.15 4.54
C CYS A 88 6.10 -16.50 5.49
N PHE A 89 6.39 -17.36 6.48
CA PHE A 89 5.46 -17.75 7.53
C PHE A 89 6.03 -17.46 8.91
N THR A 90 5.15 -17.27 9.90
CA THR A 90 5.56 -17.13 11.29
C THR A 90 4.49 -17.63 12.26
N GLN A 91 4.94 -18.11 13.42
CA GLN A 91 4.09 -18.40 14.58
C GLN A 91 4.54 -17.56 15.79
N ASP A 92 5.50 -16.66 15.61
CA ASP A 92 5.98 -15.79 16.67
C ASP A 92 4.84 -14.86 17.11
N PRO A 93 4.51 -14.82 18.41
CA PRO A 93 3.36 -14.06 18.90
C PRO A 93 3.49 -12.55 18.67
N GLU A 94 4.71 -11.99 18.68
CA GLU A 94 4.95 -10.56 18.45
C GLU A 94 4.76 -10.22 16.96
N LEU A 95 5.26 -11.07 16.06
CA LEU A 95 5.03 -10.90 14.62
C LEU A 95 3.57 -11.14 14.24
N LEU A 96 2.87 -12.06 14.90
CA LEU A 96 1.42 -12.23 14.75
C LEU A 96 0.67 -10.98 15.21
N ALA A 97 1.05 -10.38 16.33
CA ALA A 97 0.45 -9.14 16.82
C ALA A 97 0.68 -7.98 15.83
N ALA A 98 1.90 -7.85 15.28
CA ALA A 98 2.20 -6.89 14.23
C ALA A 98 1.36 -7.14 12.97
N THR A 99 1.22 -8.40 12.52
CA THR A 99 0.39 -8.74 11.36
C THR A 99 -1.07 -8.34 11.56
N ALA A 100 -1.58 -8.46 12.78
CA ALA A 100 -2.94 -8.05 13.12
C ALA A 100 -3.17 -6.53 13.04
N SER A 101 -2.11 -5.71 13.04
CA SER A 101 -2.21 -4.26 12.85
C SER A 101 -2.22 -3.82 11.38
N THR A 102 -2.28 -4.77 10.43
CA THR A 102 -2.45 -4.45 9.01
C THR A 102 -3.76 -3.68 8.82
N ALA A 103 -3.70 -2.56 8.10
CA ALA A 103 -4.88 -1.78 7.71
C ALA A 103 -5.02 -1.72 6.19
N ASP A 104 -6.19 -1.30 5.72
CA ASP A 104 -6.41 -1.03 4.30
C ASP A 104 -5.40 0.01 3.79
N PHE A 105 -4.90 -0.20 2.57
CA PHE A 105 -3.97 0.71 1.89
C PHE A 105 -2.62 0.89 2.61
N SER A 106 -2.22 -0.07 3.45
CA SER A 106 -0.93 -0.01 4.14
C SER A 106 0.24 -0.10 3.15
N PHE A 107 1.32 0.62 3.47
CA PHE A 107 2.66 0.24 3.06
C PHE A 107 3.13 -0.91 3.95
N ILE A 108 3.55 -2.00 3.33
CA ILE A 108 3.93 -3.25 3.96
C ILE A 108 5.42 -3.45 3.75
N THR A 109 6.11 -3.91 4.79
CA THR A 109 7.49 -4.39 4.68
C THR A 109 7.61 -5.71 5.42
N PHE A 110 8.29 -6.69 4.83
CA PHE A 110 8.65 -7.89 5.56
C PHE A 110 10.02 -8.43 5.12
N ALA A 111 10.66 -9.18 6.01
CA ALA A 111 11.93 -9.84 5.75
C ALA A 111 11.86 -11.31 6.20
N TRP A 112 12.71 -12.14 5.62
CA TRP A 112 12.79 -13.56 5.96
C TRP A 112 14.22 -14.05 6.20
N ASN A 113 14.34 -15.17 6.91
CA ASN A 113 15.60 -15.89 7.06
C ASN A 113 15.82 -16.89 5.91
N GLU A 114 16.91 -17.64 5.94
CA GLU A 114 17.24 -18.65 4.92
C GLU A 114 16.25 -19.83 4.91
N ASP A 115 15.57 -20.07 6.02
CA ASP A 115 14.53 -21.10 6.16
C ASP A 115 13.15 -20.64 5.66
N GLY A 116 13.02 -19.37 5.24
CA GLY A 116 11.77 -18.78 4.76
C GLY A 116 10.79 -18.35 5.86
N GLU A 117 11.25 -18.24 7.11
CA GLU A 117 10.45 -17.71 8.21
C GLU A 117 10.50 -16.19 8.23
N CYS A 118 9.37 -15.55 8.55
CA CYS A 118 9.34 -14.09 8.69
C CYS A 118 10.16 -13.66 9.92
N THR A 119 11.11 -12.75 9.73
CA THR A 119 11.96 -12.19 10.79
C THR A 119 11.62 -10.75 11.12
N ARG A 120 10.91 -10.06 10.21
CA ARG A 120 10.43 -8.68 10.39
C ARG A 120 9.13 -8.52 9.62
N ILE A 121 8.15 -7.87 10.23
CA ILE A 121 6.89 -7.46 9.60
C ILE A 121 6.60 -6.03 10.06
N GLY A 122 6.22 -5.16 9.13
CA GLY A 122 5.92 -3.76 9.43
C GLY A 122 4.86 -3.18 8.51
N PHE A 123 4.07 -2.26 9.06
CA PHE A 123 2.97 -1.58 8.38
C PHE A 123 3.08 -0.07 8.57
N SER A 124 2.72 0.69 7.55
CA SER A 124 2.64 2.15 7.62
C SER A 124 1.41 2.65 6.86
N THR A 125 0.57 3.46 7.51
CA THR A 125 -0.66 4.01 6.94
C THR A 125 -0.54 5.52 6.70
N GLN A 126 0.62 5.98 6.24
CA GLN A 126 0.86 7.40 5.99
C GLN A 126 0.01 7.90 4.82
N SER A 127 -0.52 9.12 4.94
CA SER A 127 -1.50 9.68 4.00
C SER A 127 -0.98 9.80 2.56
N PHE A 128 0.34 9.86 2.35
CA PHE A 128 0.93 10.00 1.02
C PHE A 128 0.95 8.70 0.20
N TYR A 129 0.66 7.55 0.80
CA TYR A 129 0.41 6.30 0.08
C TYR A 129 -1.02 6.22 -0.48
N LEU A 130 -1.93 7.06 0.01
CA LEU A 130 -3.32 7.06 -0.43
C LEU A 130 -3.49 7.78 -1.75
N THR A 131 -4.55 7.42 -2.47
CA THR A 131 -4.95 8.12 -3.71
C THR A 131 -6.26 8.88 -3.52
N ASP A 132 -6.47 9.93 -4.31
CA ASP A 132 -7.68 10.78 -4.22
C ASP A 132 -9.00 10.00 -4.37
N LYS A 133 -8.95 8.83 -5.03
CA LYS A 133 -10.12 7.96 -5.20
C LYS A 133 -10.53 7.24 -3.92
N MET A 134 -9.66 7.21 -2.91
CA MET A 134 -9.87 6.49 -1.64
C MET A 134 -10.34 7.40 -0.51
N VAL A 135 -10.24 8.73 -0.66
CA VAL A 135 -10.56 9.74 0.38
C VAL A 135 -11.98 10.32 0.19
N LYS A 136 -12.97 9.48 -0.15
CA LYS A 136 -14.37 9.92 -0.35
C LYS A 136 -15.20 9.79 0.91
#